data_AF-E0W4B0-F1
#
_entry.id   AF-E0W4B0-F1
#
_cell.length_a   1.000
_cell.length_b   1.000
_cell.length_c   1.000
_cell.angle_alpha   90.00
_cell.angle_beta   90.00
_cell.angle_gamma   90.00
#
_symmetry.space_group_name_H-M   'P 1'
#
loop_
_entity.id
_entity.type
_entity.pdbx_description
1 polymer ?
#
loop_
_entity_poly.entity_id
_entity_poly.type
_entity_poly.pdbx_seq_one_letter_code
_entity_poly.pdbx_strand_id
1 'polypeptide(L)'
;MSFIRSSSSLGEPGSGAGKGGGGGGTIREAGGSFGKREAALEDEYFYRQQKEQLAKLKDSISDEISFHQEQIARHQEAIERNRKRVEELSKHE
;
A
#
# COMPACT_ATOMS: atom_id res chain seq x y z
N MET A 1 -3.71 -43.64 9.15
CA MET A 1 -3.93 -42.81 7.94
C MET A 1 -2.67 -41.99 7.67
N SER A 2 -2.08 -42.17 6.48
CA SER A 2 -0.83 -41.54 6.05
C SER A 2 -1.07 -40.06 5.66
N PHE A 3 -0.20 -39.15 6.10
CA PHE A 3 -0.19 -37.74 5.70
C PHE A 3 0.40 -37.60 4.30
N ILE A 4 -0.42 -37.29 3.30
CA ILE A 4 0.03 -36.93 1.96
C ILE A 4 0.48 -35.47 1.98
N ARG A 5 1.80 -35.24 2.02
CA ARG A 5 2.41 -33.94 1.78
C ARG A 5 2.40 -33.71 0.26
N SER A 6 1.43 -32.95 -0.24
CA SER A 6 1.41 -32.53 -1.65
C SER A 6 2.59 -31.59 -1.92
N SER A 7 3.68 -32.12 -2.48
CA SER A 7 4.77 -31.35 -3.06
C SER A 7 4.28 -30.74 -4.37
N SER A 8 3.50 -29.67 -4.28
CA SER A 8 3.13 -28.86 -5.45
C SER A 8 4.42 -28.27 -6.03
N SER A 9 4.83 -28.79 -7.18
CA SER A 9 5.87 -28.25 -8.06
C SER A 9 5.73 -26.73 -8.19
N LEU A 10 6.50 -26.00 -7.38
CA LEU A 10 6.72 -24.58 -7.59
C LEU A 10 7.75 -24.49 -8.73
N GLY A 11 7.29 -24.22 -9.96
CA GLY A 11 8.19 -23.99 -11.09
C GLY A 11 9.22 -22.91 -10.78
N GLU A 12 10.45 -23.09 -11.27
CA GLU A 12 11.56 -22.15 -11.06
C GLU A 12 11.25 -20.77 -11.67
N PRO A 13 11.64 -19.66 -11.01
CA PRO A 13 11.59 -18.33 -11.60
C PRO A 13 12.30 -18.30 -12.96
N GLY A 14 11.63 -17.79 -13.98
CA GLY A 14 12.13 -17.76 -15.36
C GLY A 14 12.07 -19.09 -16.11
N SER A 15 11.44 -20.14 -15.54
CA SER A 15 11.04 -21.33 -16.28
C SER A 15 9.75 -21.02 -17.02
N GLY A 16 9.81 -21.11 -18.34
CA GLY A 16 8.91 -20.43 -19.26
C GLY A 16 7.41 -20.63 -19.14
N ALA A 17 6.92 -21.60 -18.38
CA ALA A 17 5.50 -21.80 -18.15
C ALA A 17 5.20 -22.10 -16.66
N GLY A 18 5.78 -21.33 -15.73
CA GLY A 18 5.66 -21.56 -14.29
C GLY A 18 5.61 -20.31 -13.40
N LYS A 19 4.82 -20.43 -12.32
CA LYS A 19 4.54 -19.61 -11.11
C LYS A 19 4.64 -18.07 -11.09
N GLY A 20 5.14 -17.39 -12.10
CA GLY A 20 5.38 -15.93 -12.05
C GLY A 20 4.82 -15.10 -13.20
N GLY A 21 4.36 -15.69 -14.30
CA GLY A 21 3.83 -14.88 -15.41
C GLY A 21 3.40 -15.75 -16.56
N GLY A 22 2.20 -15.52 -17.07
CA GLY A 22 1.73 -16.13 -18.31
C GLY A 22 2.72 -15.85 -19.44
N GLY A 23 2.87 -16.81 -20.36
CA GLY A 23 3.89 -16.90 -21.40
C GLY A 23 4.34 -15.55 -21.94
N GLY A 24 5.39 -15.00 -21.34
CA GLY A 24 5.91 -13.65 -21.58
C GLY A 24 6.73 -13.56 -22.87
N GLY A 25 6.20 -14.12 -23.96
CA GLY A 25 6.88 -14.24 -25.24
C GLY A 25 7.93 -15.37 -25.29
N THR A 26 8.49 -15.57 -26.49
CA THR A 26 9.38 -16.70 -26.80
C THR A 26 10.66 -16.76 -25.96
N ILE A 27 11.12 -15.63 -25.41
CA ILE A 27 12.37 -15.54 -24.63
C ILE A 27 12.17 -16.07 -23.20
N ARG A 28 11.05 -15.71 -22.56
CA ARG A 28 10.70 -16.16 -21.22
C ARG A 28 10.26 -17.62 -21.26
N GLU A 29 9.45 -18.00 -22.26
CA GLU A 29 9.01 -19.38 -22.52
C GLU A 29 10.17 -20.36 -22.75
N ALA A 30 11.27 -19.90 -23.37
CA ALA A 30 12.45 -20.74 -23.61
C ALA A 30 13.22 -21.13 -22.34
N GLY A 31 12.96 -20.50 -21.19
CA GLY A 31 13.48 -20.98 -19.90
C GLY A 31 14.99 -20.86 -19.69
N GLY A 32 15.66 -19.93 -20.38
CA GLY A 32 17.13 -19.78 -20.37
C GLY A 32 17.67 -18.72 -19.40
N SER A 33 19.01 -18.54 -19.38
CA SER A 33 19.70 -17.52 -18.57
C SER A 33 19.17 -16.09 -18.80
N PHE A 34 18.83 -15.77 -20.05
CA PHE A 34 18.21 -14.48 -20.41
C PHE A 34 16.78 -14.34 -19.84
N GLY A 35 15.94 -15.38 -19.94
CA GLY A 35 14.60 -15.35 -19.35
C GLY A 35 14.61 -15.25 -17.82
N LYS A 36 15.59 -15.88 -17.14
CA LYS A 36 15.80 -15.71 -15.69
C LYS A 36 16.23 -14.29 -15.32
N ARG A 37 17.09 -13.66 -16.14
CA ARG A 37 17.53 -12.26 -15.94
C ARG A 37 16.38 -11.27 -16.14
N GLU A 38 15.57 -11.46 -17.19
CA GLU A 38 14.40 -10.62 -17.47
C GLU A 38 13.37 -10.72 -16.35
N ALA A 39 13.08 -11.92 -15.85
CA ALA A 39 12.19 -12.11 -14.71
C ALA A 39 12.67 -11.35 -13.46
N ALA A 40 13.96 -11.39 -13.14
CA ALA A 40 14.50 -10.68 -11.98
C ALA A 40 14.41 -9.14 -12.12
N LEU A 41 14.62 -8.61 -13.34
CA LEU A 41 14.50 -7.17 -13.60
C LEU A 41 13.06 -6.68 -13.51
N GLU A 42 12.12 -7.46 -14.04
CA GLU A 42 10.70 -7.16 -13.90
C GLU A 42 10.26 -7.20 -12.43
N ASP A 43 10.67 -8.22 -11.67
CA ASP A 43 10.37 -8.33 -10.24
C ASP A 43 10.92 -7.14 -9.46
N GLU A 44 12.16 -6.71 -9.76
CA GLU A 44 12.75 -5.51 -9.14
C GLU A 44 11.96 -4.24 -9.49
N TYR A 45 11.54 -4.09 -10.75
CA TYR A 45 10.74 -2.96 -11.19
C TYR A 45 9.41 -2.89 -10.46
N PHE A 46 8.65 -3.99 -10.42
CA PHE A 46 7.36 -4.03 -9.74
C PHE A 46 7.49 -3.87 -8.23
N TYR A 47 8.56 -4.39 -7.63
CA TYR A 47 8.83 -4.16 -6.21
C TYR A 47 9.05 -2.67 -5.90
N ARG A 48 9.86 -1.98 -6.72
CA ARG A 48 10.07 -0.53 -6.59
C ARG A 48 8.77 0.25 -6.78
N GLN A 49 8.00 -0.08 -7.80
CA GLN A 49 6.73 0.58 -8.09
C GLN A 49 5.72 0.41 -6.93
N GLN A 50 5.60 -0.80 -6.38
CA GLN A 50 4.75 -1.06 -5.22
C GLN A 50 5.22 -0.27 -3.98
N LYS A 51 6.54 -0.22 -3.75
CA LYS A 51 7.11 0.56 -2.65
C LYS A 51 6.79 2.05 -2.77
N GLU A 52 6.91 2.61 -3.97
CA GLU A 52 6.57 4.01 -4.24
C GLU A 52 5.08 4.30 -4.04
N GLN A 53 4.19 3.41 -4.51
CA GLN A 53 2.75 3.54 -4.31
C GLN A 53 2.38 3.50 -2.81
N LEU A 54 2.99 2.59 -2.05
CA LEU A 54 2.79 2.50 -0.60
C LEU A 54 3.30 3.73 0.13
N ALA A 55 4.42 4.31 -0.30
CA ALA A 55 4.93 5.56 0.28
C ALA A 55 3.94 6.71 0.06
N LYS A 56 3.48 6.90 -1.19
CA LYS A 56 2.50 7.93 -1.54
C LYS A 56 1.20 7.80 -0.75
N LEU A 57 0.70 6.57 -0.56
CA LEU A 57 -0.50 6.32 0.22
C LEU A 57 -0.31 6.66 1.71
N LYS A 58 0.86 6.37 2.28
CA LYS A 58 1.17 6.75 3.66
C LYS A 58 1.22 8.26 3.82
N ASP A 59 1.88 8.95 2.89
CA ASP A 59 2.01 10.40 2.92
C ASP A 59 0.63 11.06 2.80
N SER A 60 -0.23 10.61 1.87
CA SER A 60 -1.57 11.17 1.71
C SER A 60 -2.44 10.98 2.96
N ILE A 61 -2.38 9.80 3.59
CA ILE A 61 -3.10 9.55 4.85
C ILE A 61 -2.55 10.43 5.98
N SER A 62 -1.23 10.63 6.05
CA SER A 62 -0.63 11.53 7.04
C SER A 62 -1.09 12.98 6.86
N ASP A 63 -1.19 13.44 5.63
CA ASP A 63 -1.70 14.78 5.30
C ASP A 63 -3.18 14.92 5.69
N GLU A 64 -4.01 13.91 5.38
CA GLU A 64 -5.42 13.87 5.78
C GLU A 64 -5.60 13.92 7.30
N ILE A 65 -4.80 13.14 8.05
CA ILE A 65 -4.82 13.16 9.51
C ILE A 65 -4.48 14.56 10.03
N SER A 66 -3.42 15.17 9.51
CA SER A 66 -2.97 16.50 9.93
C SER A 66 -4.04 17.56 9.64
N PHE A 67 -4.66 17.50 8.46
CA PHE A 67 -5.76 18.38 8.09
C PHE A 67 -6.94 18.24 9.05
N HIS A 68 -7.37 17.01 9.37
CA HIS A 68 -8.49 16.79 10.29
C HIS A 68 -8.17 17.19 11.73
N GLN A 69 -6.93 17.01 12.19
CA GLN A 69 -6.50 17.50 13.49
C GLN A 69 -6.61 19.03 13.58
N GLU A 70 -6.22 19.75 12.53
CA GLU A 70 -6.36 21.20 12.49
C GLU A 70 -7.84 21.64 12.51
N GLN A 71 -8.71 20.95 11.76
CA GLN A 71 -10.15 21.25 11.80
C GLN A 71 -10.74 21.02 13.19
N ILE A 72 -10.36 19.93 13.87
CA ILE A 72 -10.81 19.66 15.24
C ILE A 72 -10.39 20.79 16.18
N ALA A 73 -9.13 21.23 16.11
CA ALA A 73 -8.64 22.32 16.95
C ALA A 73 -9.45 23.62 16.73
N ARG A 74 -9.66 24.01 15.46
CA ARG A 74 -10.47 25.21 15.12
C ARG A 74 -11.91 25.11 15.64
N HIS A 75 -12.52 23.93 15.55
CA HIS A 75 -13.87 23.71 16.07
C HIS A 75 -13.92 23.73 17.59
N GLN A 76 -12.92 23.18 18.28
CA GLN A 76 -12.80 23.24 19.74
C GLN A 76 -12.69 24.69 20.22
N GLU A 77 -11.86 25.52 19.58
CA GLU A 77 -11.78 26.93 19.91
C GLU A 77 -13.10 27.67 19.70
N ALA A 78 -13.81 27.37 18.60
CA ALA A 78 -15.12 27.97 18.33
C ALA A 78 -16.15 27.58 19.39
N ILE A 79 -16.16 26.32 19.83
CA ILE A 79 -17.00 25.84 20.93
C ILE A 79 -16.64 26.58 22.22
N GLU A 80 -15.37 26.74 22.54
CA GLU A 80 -14.94 27.45 23.76
C GLU A 80 -15.37 28.92 23.74
N ARG A 81 -15.18 29.62 22.62
CA ARG A 81 -15.66 31.00 22.44
C ARG A 81 -17.16 31.12 22.65
N ASN A 82 -17.93 30.19 22.07
CA ASN A 82 -19.39 30.19 22.21
C ASN A 82 -19.81 29.88 23.65
N ARG A 83 -19.14 28.94 24.33
CA ARG A 83 -19.39 28.64 25.75
C ARG A 83 -19.16 29.87 26.63
N LYS A 84 -18.04 30.59 26.44
CA LYS A 84 -17.75 31.84 27.17
C LYS A 84 -18.85 32.88 26.95
N ARG A 85 -19.30 33.06 25.70
CA ARG A 85 -20.37 33.99 25.37
C ARG A 85 -21.70 33.63 26.03
N VAL A 86 -22.04 32.34 26.11
CA VAL A 86 -23.24 31.88 26.85
C VAL A 86 -23.11 32.17 28.34
N GLU A 87 -21.93 31.93 28.93
CA GLU A 87 -21.68 32.22 30.34
C GLU A 87 -21.80 33.73 30.65
N GLU A 88 -21.23 34.59 29.80
CA GLU A 88 -21.35 36.04 29.91
C GLU A 88 -22.81 36.50 29.85
N LEU A 89 -23.60 35.98 28.90
CA LEU A 89 -25.03 36.30 28.81
C LEU A 89 -25.79 35.84 30.05
N SER A 90 -25.48 34.67 30.60
CA SER A 90 -26.13 34.15 31.82
C SER A 90 -25.84 34.94 33.09
N LYS A 91 -24.74 35.72 33.13
CA LYS A 91 -24.39 36.60 34.27
C LYS A 91 -25.15 37.93 34.25
N HIS A 92 -25.79 38.25 33.13
CA HIS A 92 -26.56 39.48 32.92
C HIS A 92 -28.08 39.26 32.98
N GLU A 93 -28.52 38.03 33.28
CA GLU A 93 -29.87 37.69 33.76
C GLU A 93 -29.90 37.65 35.29
#